data_AF-A0A9P4WQJ8-F1
#
_entry.id   AF-A0A9P4WQJ8-F1
#
_cell.length_a   1.000
_cell.length_b   1.000
_cell.length_c   1.000
_cell.angle_alpha   90.00
_cell.angle_beta   90.00
_cell.angle_gamma   90.00
#
_symmetry.space_group_name_H-M   'P 1'
#
loop_
_entity.id
_entity.type
_entity.pdbx_description
1 polymer ?
#
loop_
_entity_poly.entity_id
_entity_poly.type
_entity_poly.pdbx_seq_one_letter_code
_entity_poly.pdbx_strand_id
1 'polypeptide(L)'
;MEPEEKNSTIELLKGFLQRRYDPTTKLLNFSTIVTDEEVAKSGMFRQESTQKKFFPALMVVCDDMLETREAKEAAIESVTLCGNNITNLNVVFDLCKTLNHIKNLDLSGNAFHSVNALKPWKGRFRKLEHLIIDPFSNIGWEEELTSWFPKLKILNGVQVRADKPAAGDAGMVTDAPMAAEPPPTTSTPTPNPTLNQQQEEMIVYVQTATNLKREYAIQCLEAGGWDLNRAGELFTQSQPSLPADAYN
;
A
#
# COMPACT_ATOMS: atom_id res chain seq x y z
N MET A 1 -34.43 9.51 -27.45
CA MET A 1 -33.82 10.34 -26.39
C MET A 1 -32.58 9.69 -25.75
N GLU A 2 -32.39 8.37 -25.81
CA GLU A 2 -31.21 7.70 -25.22
C GLU A 2 -29.79 8.08 -25.72
N PRO A 3 -29.54 8.54 -26.96
CA PRO A 3 -28.17 8.87 -27.37
C PRO A 3 -27.66 10.20 -26.79
N GLU A 4 -28.54 11.15 -26.46
CA GLU A 4 -28.17 12.50 -26.03
C GLU A 4 -27.72 12.52 -24.56
N GLU A 5 -28.41 11.78 -23.68
CA GLU A 5 -28.00 11.60 -22.27
C GLU A 5 -26.67 10.86 -22.13
N LYS A 6 -26.42 9.85 -22.98
CA LYS A 6 -25.16 9.09 -22.98
C LYS A 6 -23.98 9.96 -23.36
N ASN A 7 -24.11 10.81 -24.38
CA ASN A 7 -23.05 11.74 -24.78
C ASN A 7 -22.78 12.79 -23.69
N SER A 8 -23.82 13.36 -23.08
CA SER A 8 -23.66 14.33 -21.98
C SER A 8 -22.95 13.72 -20.77
N THR A 9 -23.25 12.46 -20.43
CA THR A 9 -22.56 11.72 -19.36
C THR A 9 -21.09 11.48 -19.67
N ILE A 10 -20.75 11.13 -20.91
CA ILE A 10 -19.37 10.92 -21.34
C ILE A 10 -18.57 12.22 -21.27
N GLU A 11 -19.13 13.35 -21.71
CA GLU A 11 -18.47 14.65 -21.63
C GLU A 11 -18.19 15.07 -20.19
N LEU A 12 -19.14 14.86 -19.28
CA LEU A 12 -18.94 15.09 -17.85
C LEU A 12 -17.78 14.25 -17.30
N LEU A 13 -17.73 12.95 -17.63
CA LEU A 13 -16.67 12.05 -17.18
C LEU A 13 -15.30 12.43 -17.78
N LYS A 14 -15.26 12.84 -19.05
CA LYS A 14 -14.05 13.36 -19.70
C LYS A 14 -13.55 14.62 -18.99
N GLY A 15 -14.43 15.58 -18.73
CA GLY A 15 -14.11 16.80 -18.00
C GLY A 15 -13.60 16.50 -16.58
N PHE A 16 -14.24 15.55 -15.89
CA PHE A 16 -13.82 15.09 -14.58
C PHE A 16 -12.40 14.49 -14.60
N LEU A 17 -12.11 13.57 -15.53
CA LEU A 17 -10.77 12.98 -15.69
C LEU A 17 -9.71 14.06 -15.97
N GLN A 18 -9.98 15.00 -16.86
CA GLN A 18 -9.04 16.06 -17.22
C GLN A 18 -8.71 16.99 -16.05
N ARG A 19 -9.72 17.39 -15.26
CA ARG A 19 -9.50 18.28 -14.10
C ARG A 19 -8.77 17.60 -12.95
N ARG A 20 -8.97 16.29 -12.83
CA ARG A 20 -8.43 15.48 -11.73
C ARG A 20 -7.13 14.77 -12.08
N TYR A 21 -6.66 14.90 -13.30
CA TYR A 21 -5.40 14.35 -13.75
C TYR A 21 -4.28 15.38 -13.59
N ASP A 22 -3.23 14.99 -12.87
CA ASP A 22 -2.00 15.77 -12.78
C ASP A 22 -0.92 15.14 -13.68
N PRO A 23 -0.50 15.81 -14.77
CA PRO A 23 0.53 15.31 -15.67
C PRO A 23 1.93 15.30 -15.05
N THR A 24 2.19 16.12 -14.02
CA THR A 24 3.51 16.24 -13.37
C THR A 24 3.80 14.99 -12.55
N THR A 25 2.81 14.56 -11.77
CA THR A 25 2.89 13.40 -10.88
C THR A 25 2.29 12.13 -11.51
N LYS A 26 1.73 12.25 -12.73
CA LYS A 26 1.01 11.18 -13.44
C LYS A 26 -0.07 10.55 -12.56
N LEU A 27 -0.74 11.40 -11.79
CA LEU A 27 -1.70 11.04 -10.76
C LEU A 27 -3.11 11.31 -11.26
N LEU A 28 -3.94 10.27 -11.17
CA LEU A 28 -5.37 10.38 -11.39
C LEU A 28 -6.09 10.48 -10.05
N ASN A 29 -6.65 11.66 -9.78
CA ASN A 29 -7.24 11.98 -8.48
C ASN A 29 -8.74 11.71 -8.44
N PHE A 30 -9.10 10.53 -7.95
CA PHE A 30 -10.49 10.16 -7.69
C PHE A 30 -10.87 10.36 -6.22
N SER A 31 -10.25 11.28 -5.51
CA SER A 31 -10.64 11.56 -4.12
C SER A 31 -11.97 12.29 -4.05
N THR A 32 -12.73 12.03 -2.99
CA THR A 32 -13.92 12.79 -2.60
C THR A 32 -14.87 13.10 -3.77
N ILE A 33 -15.15 12.11 -4.62
CA ILE A 33 -15.87 12.29 -5.91
C ILE A 33 -17.24 12.93 -5.71
N VAL A 34 -17.92 12.60 -4.61
CA VAL A 34 -19.23 13.15 -4.23
C VAL A 34 -19.17 14.66 -3.97
N THR A 35 -18.01 15.19 -3.59
CA THR A 35 -17.81 16.63 -3.33
C THR A 35 -17.48 17.42 -4.59
N ASP A 36 -17.20 16.77 -5.71
CA ASP A 36 -16.93 17.44 -6.98
C ASP A 36 -18.19 18.15 -7.48
N GLU A 37 -18.11 19.47 -7.68
CA GLU A 37 -19.28 20.28 -8.02
C GLU A 37 -19.99 19.81 -9.30
N GLU A 38 -19.25 19.42 -10.33
CA GLU A 38 -19.86 19.00 -11.59
C GLU A 38 -20.52 17.63 -11.47
N VAL A 39 -19.88 16.72 -10.75
CA VAL A 39 -20.45 15.40 -10.45
C VAL A 39 -21.67 15.53 -9.55
N ALA A 40 -21.67 16.42 -8.57
CA ALA A 40 -22.81 16.70 -7.71
C ALA A 40 -23.99 17.32 -8.50
N LYS A 41 -23.70 18.27 -9.41
CA LYS A 41 -24.68 18.90 -10.31
C LYS A 41 -25.33 17.87 -11.26
N SER A 42 -24.58 16.87 -11.71
CA SER A 42 -25.08 15.81 -12.60
C SER A 42 -26.11 14.88 -11.94
N GLY A 43 -26.14 14.81 -10.60
CA GLY A 43 -27.02 13.92 -9.86
C GLY A 43 -26.64 12.43 -9.94
N MET A 44 -25.50 12.07 -10.55
CA MET A 44 -25.07 10.69 -10.77
C MET A 44 -24.80 9.90 -9.49
N PHE A 45 -24.56 10.59 -8.37
CA PHE A 45 -24.35 9.97 -7.06
C PHE A 45 -25.59 9.97 -6.16
N ARG A 46 -26.76 10.39 -6.66
CA ARG A 46 -28.01 10.40 -5.89
C ARG A 46 -28.62 9.01 -5.68
N GLN A 47 -28.33 8.06 -6.56
CA GLN A 47 -28.84 6.69 -6.48
C GLN A 47 -27.70 5.67 -6.49
N GLU A 48 -27.85 4.59 -5.72
CA GLU A 48 -26.87 3.49 -5.68
C GLU A 48 -26.71 2.80 -7.06
N SER A 49 -27.80 2.74 -7.84
CA SER A 49 -27.83 2.18 -9.19
C SER A 49 -26.95 2.95 -10.19
N THR A 50 -26.85 4.26 -10.04
CA THR A 50 -26.03 5.14 -10.89
C THR A 50 -24.58 5.19 -10.40
N GLN A 51 -24.35 5.15 -9.09
CA GLN A 51 -23.01 5.03 -8.50
C GLN A 51 -22.27 3.78 -8.98
N LYS A 52 -22.96 2.63 -9.03
CA LYS A 52 -22.40 1.37 -9.55
C LYS A 52 -21.96 1.45 -11.01
N LYS A 53 -22.57 2.34 -11.80
CA LYS A 53 -22.26 2.54 -13.22
C LYS A 53 -21.20 3.63 -13.45
N PHE A 54 -20.96 4.48 -12.46
CA PHE A 54 -20.03 5.60 -12.55
C PHE A 54 -18.61 5.12 -12.88
N PHE A 55 -18.04 4.25 -12.05
CA PHE A 55 -16.67 3.76 -12.24
C PHE A 55 -16.49 2.95 -13.52
N PRO A 56 -17.38 1.99 -13.87
CA PRO A 56 -17.31 1.32 -15.17
C PRO A 56 -17.34 2.29 -16.35
N ALA A 57 -18.22 3.29 -16.32
CA ALA A 57 -18.27 4.31 -17.37
C ALA A 57 -17.00 5.17 -17.41
N LEU A 58 -16.47 5.56 -16.25
CA LEU A 58 -15.22 6.29 -16.13
C LEU A 58 -14.04 5.51 -16.71
N MET A 59 -13.99 4.20 -16.49
CA MET A 59 -12.96 3.33 -17.06
C MET A 59 -13.07 3.24 -18.58
N VAL A 60 -14.29 3.15 -19.14
CA VAL A 60 -14.52 3.19 -20.59
C VAL A 60 -14.03 4.53 -21.18
N VAL A 61 -14.33 5.64 -20.52
CA VAL A 61 -13.87 6.96 -20.97
C VAL A 61 -12.35 7.09 -20.85
N CYS A 62 -11.75 6.54 -19.80
CA CYS A 62 -10.29 6.51 -19.65
C CYS A 62 -9.63 5.68 -20.77
N ASP A 63 -10.24 4.56 -21.17
CA ASP A 63 -9.79 3.73 -22.29
C ASP A 63 -9.93 4.46 -23.64
N ASP A 64 -11.01 5.23 -23.84
CA ASP A 64 -11.26 6.05 -25.03
C ASP A 64 -10.29 7.24 -25.15
N MET A 65 -9.94 7.89 -24.03
CA MET A 65 -9.00 9.02 -24.02
C MET A 65 -7.54 8.59 -24.27
N LEU A 66 -7.19 7.35 -23.94
CA LEU A 66 -5.84 6.82 -24.04
C LEU A 66 -5.90 5.50 -24.79
N GLU A 67 -6.08 5.52 -26.11
CA GLU A 67 -6.38 4.30 -26.89
C GLU A 67 -5.33 3.18 -26.74
N THR A 68 -4.05 3.53 -26.65
CA THR A 68 -2.96 2.55 -26.54
C THR A 68 -2.61 2.26 -25.09
N ARG A 69 -2.21 1.00 -24.82
CA ARG A 69 -1.79 0.60 -23.49
C ARG A 69 -0.52 1.34 -23.07
N GLU A 70 0.39 1.57 -24.01
CA GLU A 70 1.63 2.31 -23.80
C GLU A 70 1.36 3.75 -23.39
N ALA A 71 0.38 4.42 -24.02
CA ALA A 71 -0.03 5.77 -23.62
C ALA A 71 -0.61 5.79 -22.20
N LYS A 72 -1.44 4.80 -21.84
CA LYS A 72 -1.96 4.67 -20.45
C LYS A 72 -0.85 4.45 -19.44
N GLU A 73 0.09 3.55 -19.73
CA GLU A 73 1.21 3.25 -18.85
C GLU A 73 2.14 4.46 -18.69
N ALA A 74 2.32 5.25 -19.75
CA ALA A 74 3.12 6.46 -19.72
C ALA A 74 2.43 7.65 -19.03
N ALA A 75 1.11 7.75 -19.16
CA ALA A 75 0.32 8.86 -18.60
C ALA A 75 -0.06 8.64 -17.15
N ILE A 76 -0.48 7.44 -16.75
CA ILE A 76 -1.05 7.18 -15.42
C ILE A 76 -0.19 6.16 -14.69
N GLU A 77 0.53 6.64 -13.68
CA GLU A 77 1.32 5.79 -12.78
C GLU A 77 0.73 5.71 -11.37
N SER A 78 -0.06 6.72 -10.99
CA SER A 78 -0.60 6.88 -9.64
C SER A 78 -2.11 7.09 -9.67
N VAL A 79 -2.83 6.51 -8.72
CA VAL A 79 -4.28 6.71 -8.55
C VAL A 79 -4.59 6.91 -7.07
N THR A 80 -5.41 7.91 -6.74
CA THR A 80 -5.98 8.06 -5.38
C THR A 80 -7.49 7.93 -5.42
N LEU A 81 -8.04 7.15 -4.49
CA LEU A 81 -9.47 6.95 -4.24
C LEU A 81 -9.83 7.40 -2.82
N CYS A 82 -9.05 8.30 -2.23
CA CYS A 82 -9.21 8.64 -0.83
C CYS A 82 -10.52 9.40 -0.54
N GLY A 83 -11.07 9.24 0.66
CA GLY A 83 -12.23 10.03 1.10
C GLY A 83 -13.54 9.76 0.35
N ASN A 84 -13.73 8.55 -0.21
CA ASN A 84 -14.95 8.20 -0.95
C ASN A 84 -15.95 7.36 -0.14
N ASN A 85 -15.66 7.10 1.14
CA ASN A 85 -16.48 6.25 2.01
C ASN A 85 -16.76 4.85 1.40
N ILE A 86 -15.78 4.30 0.68
CA ILE A 86 -15.90 2.99 0.02
C ILE A 86 -15.86 1.91 1.10
N THR A 87 -16.90 1.08 1.17
CA THR A 87 -16.95 -0.05 2.13
C THR A 87 -16.42 -1.35 1.54
N ASN A 88 -16.44 -1.48 0.21
CA ASN A 88 -16.02 -2.66 -0.53
C ASN A 88 -15.63 -2.33 -1.98
N LEU A 89 -14.93 -3.26 -2.63
CA LEU A 89 -14.42 -3.04 -3.99
C LEU A 89 -15.46 -3.16 -5.12
N ASN A 90 -16.73 -3.47 -4.84
CA ASN A 90 -17.73 -3.76 -5.88
C ASN A 90 -17.87 -2.65 -6.92
N VAL A 91 -17.81 -1.39 -6.49
CA VAL A 91 -17.99 -0.23 -7.37
C VAL A 91 -16.69 0.08 -8.13
N VAL A 92 -15.53 -0.11 -7.50
CA VAL A 92 -14.22 0.28 -8.05
C VAL A 92 -13.48 -0.90 -8.69
N PHE A 93 -14.05 -2.10 -8.71
CA PHE A 93 -13.38 -3.33 -9.12
C PHE A 93 -12.76 -3.21 -10.52
N ASP A 94 -13.47 -2.57 -11.45
CA ASP A 94 -13.05 -2.41 -12.84
C ASP A 94 -11.77 -1.58 -13.01
N LEU A 95 -11.36 -0.81 -12.00
CA LEU A 95 -10.06 -0.14 -11.97
C LEU A 95 -8.92 -1.12 -12.22
N CYS A 96 -9.01 -2.33 -11.66
CA CYS A 96 -7.97 -3.35 -11.84
C CYS A 96 -7.98 -4.01 -13.23
N LYS A 97 -8.96 -3.71 -14.09
CA LYS A 97 -8.98 -4.17 -15.49
C LYS A 97 -8.26 -3.15 -16.37
N THR A 98 -8.63 -1.88 -16.23
CA THR A 98 -8.14 -0.74 -17.03
C THR A 98 -6.76 -0.27 -16.60
N LEU A 99 -6.53 -0.13 -15.30
CA LEU A 99 -5.33 0.48 -14.70
C LEU A 99 -4.53 -0.54 -13.89
N ASN A 100 -4.39 -1.77 -14.40
CA ASN A 100 -3.64 -2.84 -13.69
C ASN A 100 -2.13 -2.57 -13.58
N HIS A 101 -1.62 -1.60 -14.34
CA HIS A 101 -0.20 -1.25 -14.46
C HIS A 101 0.29 -0.21 -13.44
N ILE A 102 -0.63 0.39 -12.67
CA ILE A 102 -0.28 1.48 -11.75
C ILE A 102 0.72 1.03 -10.68
N LYS A 103 1.54 1.97 -10.25
CA LYS A 103 2.56 1.79 -9.23
C LYS A 103 2.13 2.33 -7.87
N ASN A 104 1.33 3.40 -7.85
CA ASN A 104 0.92 4.05 -6.61
C ASN A 104 -0.59 4.03 -6.49
N LEU A 105 -1.09 3.55 -5.34
CA LEU A 105 -2.51 3.52 -5.03
C LEU A 105 -2.77 4.07 -3.64
N ASP A 106 -3.73 4.97 -3.52
CA ASP A 106 -4.18 5.51 -2.25
C ASP A 106 -5.66 5.19 -2.03
N LEU A 107 -5.95 4.47 -0.94
CA LEU A 107 -7.25 4.01 -0.49
C LEU A 107 -7.60 4.56 0.89
N SER A 108 -6.84 5.52 1.42
CA SER A 108 -7.07 6.11 2.76
C SER A 108 -8.39 6.87 2.87
N GLY A 109 -8.88 7.07 4.09
CA GLY A 109 -10.16 7.74 4.33
C GLY A 109 -11.36 7.04 3.70
N ASN A 110 -11.32 5.71 3.62
CA ASN A 110 -12.43 4.87 3.18
C ASN A 110 -12.97 4.04 4.35
N ALA A 111 -14.09 3.34 4.14
CA ALA A 111 -14.81 2.63 5.19
C ALA A 111 -14.64 1.10 5.08
N PHE A 112 -13.43 0.65 4.75
CA PHE A 112 -13.12 -0.77 4.67
C PHE A 112 -13.08 -1.38 6.09
N HIS A 113 -13.97 -2.32 6.36
CA HIS A 113 -14.09 -2.92 7.71
C HIS A 113 -13.04 -4.01 7.97
N SER A 114 -12.46 -4.59 6.91
CA SER A 114 -11.49 -5.68 7.00
C SER A 114 -10.69 -5.76 5.71
N VAL A 115 -9.46 -6.28 5.80
CA VAL A 115 -8.60 -6.62 4.66
C VAL A 115 -9.32 -7.50 3.63
N ASN A 116 -10.28 -8.34 4.06
CA ASN A 116 -11.10 -9.17 3.17
C ASN A 116 -11.89 -8.36 2.12
N ALA A 117 -12.23 -7.10 2.41
CA ALA A 117 -12.88 -6.22 1.44
C ALA A 117 -12.02 -6.00 0.19
N LEU A 118 -10.69 -6.09 0.34
CA LEU A 118 -9.70 -5.90 -0.72
C LEU A 118 -9.33 -7.20 -1.45
N LYS A 119 -9.77 -8.35 -0.93
CA LYS A 119 -9.47 -9.69 -1.49
C LYS A 119 -9.77 -9.82 -3.00
N PRO A 120 -10.82 -9.18 -3.58
CA PRO A 120 -11.02 -9.18 -5.03
C PRO A 120 -9.84 -8.65 -5.86
N TRP A 121 -8.98 -7.80 -5.28
CA TRP A 121 -7.79 -7.25 -5.95
C TRP A 121 -6.51 -8.07 -5.73
N LYS A 122 -6.59 -9.17 -4.98
CA LYS A 122 -5.46 -10.07 -4.77
C LYS A 122 -4.85 -10.52 -6.10
N GLY A 123 -3.56 -10.22 -6.30
CA GLY A 123 -2.81 -10.60 -7.49
C GLY A 123 -3.13 -9.83 -8.78
N ARG A 124 -3.94 -8.76 -8.72
CA ARG A 124 -4.32 -7.94 -9.89
C ARG A 124 -3.31 -6.83 -10.17
N PHE A 125 -2.97 -6.03 -9.17
CA PHE A 125 -1.99 -4.95 -9.31
C PHE A 125 -0.56 -5.45 -9.12
N ARG A 126 -0.05 -6.20 -10.10
CA ARG A 126 1.29 -6.82 -10.03
C ARG A 126 2.45 -5.82 -10.08
N LYS A 127 2.19 -4.60 -10.54
CA LYS A 127 3.16 -3.50 -10.61
C LYS A 127 3.04 -2.51 -9.45
N LEU A 128 2.14 -2.74 -8.49
CA LEU A 128 1.95 -1.83 -7.36
C LEU A 128 3.19 -1.83 -6.48
N GLU A 129 3.75 -0.65 -6.27
CA GLU A 129 4.92 -0.40 -5.43
C GLU A 129 4.53 0.35 -4.15
N HIS A 130 3.60 1.30 -4.22
CA HIS A 130 3.19 2.11 -3.08
C HIS A 130 1.68 1.98 -2.84
N LEU A 131 1.30 1.69 -1.59
CA LEU A 131 -0.10 1.61 -1.16
C LEU A 131 -0.30 2.44 0.11
N ILE A 132 -1.34 3.26 0.12
CA ILE A 132 -1.82 3.96 1.32
C ILE A 132 -3.22 3.43 1.63
N ILE A 133 -3.46 3.04 2.88
CA ILE A 133 -4.75 2.54 3.35
C ILE A 133 -4.91 2.72 4.86
N ASP A 134 -6.15 2.87 5.31
CA ASP A 134 -6.45 2.92 6.74
C ASP A 134 -6.11 1.58 7.42
N PRO A 135 -5.50 1.61 8.62
CA PRO A 135 -5.11 0.39 9.33
C PRO A 135 -6.34 -0.43 9.75
N PHE A 136 -6.26 -1.75 9.61
CA PHE A 136 -7.31 -2.65 10.05
C PHE A 136 -7.10 -3.09 11.50
N SER A 137 -8.19 -3.44 12.19
CA SER A 137 -8.13 -3.91 13.59
C SER A 137 -7.53 -5.32 13.76
N ASN A 138 -7.47 -6.10 12.67
CA ASN A 138 -6.94 -7.47 12.70
C ASN A 138 -5.41 -7.51 12.56
N ILE A 139 -4.74 -8.23 13.45
CA ILE A 139 -3.28 -8.38 13.48
C ILE A 139 -2.78 -9.08 12.21
N GLY A 140 -1.63 -8.63 11.67
CA GLY A 140 -0.96 -9.25 10.51
C GLY A 140 -1.60 -8.91 9.16
N TRP A 141 -2.48 -7.90 9.12
CA TRP A 141 -3.12 -7.46 7.88
C TRP A 141 -2.09 -6.89 6.89
N GLU A 142 -1.01 -6.27 7.38
CA GLU A 142 0.08 -5.72 6.55
C GLU A 142 0.80 -6.82 5.79
N GLU A 143 1.13 -7.93 6.46
CA GLU A 143 1.76 -9.09 5.85
C GLU A 143 0.84 -9.76 4.83
N GLU A 144 -0.43 -9.93 5.19
CA GLU A 144 -1.44 -10.47 4.28
C GLU A 144 -1.56 -9.60 3.02
N LEU A 145 -1.64 -8.28 3.17
CA LEU A 145 -1.75 -7.35 2.05
C LEU A 145 -0.47 -7.33 1.20
N THR A 146 0.70 -7.36 1.86
CA THR A 146 2.00 -7.42 1.19
C THR A 146 2.18 -8.74 0.41
N SER A 147 1.58 -9.83 0.88
CA SER A 147 1.57 -11.11 0.15
C SER A 147 0.75 -11.06 -1.15
N TRP A 148 -0.24 -10.17 -1.23
CA TRP A 148 -1.11 -10.04 -2.41
C TRP A 148 -0.49 -9.21 -3.52
N PHE A 149 0.42 -8.29 -3.18
CA PHE A 149 1.07 -7.36 -4.09
C PHE A 149 2.59 -7.63 -4.12
N PRO A 150 3.06 -8.48 -5.05
CA PRO A 150 4.45 -8.95 -5.06
C PRO A 150 5.49 -7.88 -5.41
N LYS A 151 5.09 -6.66 -5.75
CA LYS A 151 6.01 -5.53 -5.97
C LYS A 151 5.83 -4.42 -4.94
N LEU A 152 4.97 -4.61 -3.95
CA LEU A 152 4.72 -3.59 -2.94
C LEU A 152 5.99 -3.35 -2.11
N LYS A 153 6.49 -2.13 -2.18
CA LYS A 153 7.68 -1.63 -1.47
C LYS A 153 7.29 -0.78 -0.27
N ILE A 154 6.27 0.07 -0.41
CA ILE A 154 5.86 1.03 0.60
C ILE A 154 4.37 0.82 0.93
N LEU A 155 4.06 0.60 2.19
CA LEU A 155 2.71 0.54 2.73
C LEU A 155 2.57 1.58 3.84
N ASN A 156 1.68 2.55 3.70
CA ASN A 156 1.46 3.63 4.68
C ASN A 156 2.72 4.41 5.06
N GLY A 157 3.64 4.59 4.10
CA GLY A 157 4.95 5.21 4.33
C GLY A 157 6.00 4.28 4.95
N VAL A 158 5.64 3.06 5.33
CA VAL A 158 6.55 2.04 5.86
C VAL A 158 7.09 1.17 4.73
N GLN A 159 8.40 0.95 4.70
CA GLN A 159 9.01 0.08 3.70
C GLN A 159 8.79 -1.39 4.08
N VAL A 160 7.95 -2.09 3.32
CA VAL A 160 7.59 -3.51 3.52
C VAL A 160 8.40 -4.47 2.65
N ARG A 161 9.10 -3.96 1.63
CA ARG A 161 9.98 -4.76 0.77
C ARG A 161 11.20 -3.93 0.38
N ALA A 162 12.39 -4.47 0.63
CA ALA A 162 13.63 -3.91 0.10
C ALA A 162 13.62 -4.02 -1.43
N ASP A 163 14.27 -3.08 -2.13
CA ASP A 163 14.50 -3.15 -3.58
C ASP A 163 15.38 -4.39 -3.87
N LYS A 164 14.74 -5.54 -4.02
CA LYS A 164 15.40 -6.75 -4.48
C LYS A 164 15.37 -6.65 -6.00
N PRO A 165 16.54 -6.57 -6.69
CA PRO A 165 16.54 -6.68 -8.13
C PRO A 165 15.83 -7.99 -8.47
N ALA A 166 14.81 -7.91 -9.31
CA ALA A 166 13.92 -9.03 -9.61
C ALA A 166 14.76 -10.24 -10.05
N ALA A 167 14.95 -11.21 -9.15
CA ALA A 167 15.54 -12.49 -9.49
C ALA A 167 14.50 -13.24 -10.32
N GLY A 168 14.66 -13.14 -11.63
CA GLY A 168 13.81 -13.76 -12.62
C GLY A 168 14.54 -13.81 -13.96
N ASP A 169 15.60 -14.62 -14.03
CA ASP A 169 15.86 -15.42 -15.22
C ASP A 169 16.62 -16.68 -14.81
N ALA A 170 15.90 -17.81 -14.84
CA ALA A 170 16.46 -19.13 -14.72
C ALA A 170 16.92 -19.56 -16.11
N GLY A 171 18.21 -19.42 -16.38
CA GLY A 171 18.89 -19.98 -17.56
C GLY A 171 20.01 -20.91 -17.13
N MET A 172 19.80 -22.21 -17.28
CA MET A 172 20.85 -23.23 -17.17
C MET A 172 21.95 -22.97 -18.19
N VAL A 173 23.22 -22.97 -17.76
CA VAL A 173 24.31 -23.64 -18.49
C VAL A 173 25.32 -24.21 -17.50
N THR A 174 25.43 -25.53 -17.53
CA THR A 174 26.52 -26.34 -17.00
C THR A 174 27.82 -26.03 -17.75
N ASP A 175 28.92 -25.80 -17.03
CA ASP A 175 30.14 -26.64 -17.12
C ASP A 175 31.17 -26.14 -16.08
N ALA A 176 31.63 -27.04 -15.22
CA ALA A 176 32.87 -26.91 -14.47
C ALA A 176 33.90 -27.83 -15.14
N PRO A 177 35.22 -27.57 -15.03
CA PRO A 177 35.92 -28.13 -13.87
C PRO A 177 37.16 -27.39 -13.33
N MET A 178 37.44 -27.64 -12.04
CA MET A 178 38.73 -27.72 -11.29
C MET A 178 39.76 -26.56 -11.36
N ALA A 179 40.50 -26.15 -10.33
CA ALA A 179 40.88 -26.64 -8.99
C ALA A 179 41.41 -25.41 -8.17
N ALA A 180 41.63 -25.33 -6.85
CA ALA A 180 41.87 -26.29 -5.78
C ALA A 180 41.63 -25.64 -4.37
N GLU A 181 41.11 -26.46 -3.44
CA GLU A 181 41.24 -26.55 -1.96
C GLU A 181 40.89 -25.43 -0.91
N PRO A 182 40.32 -25.78 0.30
CA PRO A 182 39.72 -24.91 1.34
C PRO A 182 40.43 -25.02 2.75
N PRO A 183 39.79 -24.74 3.93
CA PRO A 183 39.37 -23.47 4.57
C PRO A 183 40.09 -23.20 5.94
N PRO A 184 39.73 -22.18 6.75
CA PRO A 184 38.55 -22.30 7.63
C PRO A 184 37.63 -21.07 7.63
N THR A 185 36.37 -21.38 7.90
CA THR A 185 35.25 -20.51 8.26
C THR A 185 35.53 -19.62 9.47
N THR A 186 35.22 -18.33 9.37
CA THR A 186 34.35 -17.64 10.35
C THR A 186 33.62 -16.50 9.67
N SER A 187 32.30 -16.64 9.71
CA SER A 187 31.23 -15.73 9.33
C SER A 187 31.43 -14.27 9.76
N THR A 188 31.44 -13.36 8.78
CA THR A 188 31.03 -11.97 8.98
C THR A 188 29.58 -11.84 8.47
N PRO A 189 28.59 -11.53 9.33
CA PRO A 189 27.28 -11.12 8.86
C PRO A 189 27.34 -9.62 8.56
N THR A 190 27.16 -9.25 7.30
CA THR A 190 26.85 -7.87 6.90
C THR A 190 25.40 -7.56 7.31
N PRO A 191 25.17 -6.59 8.20
CA PRO A 191 23.81 -6.19 8.58
C PRO A 191 23.24 -5.27 7.50
N ASN A 192 22.08 -5.63 6.94
CA ASN A 192 21.23 -4.70 6.20
C ASN A 192 20.51 -3.78 7.21
N PRO A 193 20.74 -2.45 7.23
CA PRO A 193 20.24 -1.56 8.27
C PRO A 193 19.07 -0.72 7.75
N THR A 194 17.87 -1.28 7.63
CA THR A 194 16.68 -0.45 7.35
C THR A 194 15.43 -0.92 8.08
N LEU A 195 15.30 -2.22 8.41
CA LEU A 195 14.23 -2.70 9.30
C LEU A 195 14.67 -2.74 10.78
N ASN A 196 15.95 -3.02 11.04
CA ASN A 196 16.52 -3.00 12.39
C ASN A 196 16.79 -1.58 12.92
N GLN A 197 16.85 -0.54 12.06
CA GLN A 197 17.29 0.78 12.50
C GLN A 197 16.21 1.53 13.29
N GLN A 198 14.94 1.46 12.85
CA GLN A 198 13.81 2.00 13.63
C GLN A 198 13.58 1.21 14.92
N GLN A 199 13.73 -0.12 14.87
CA GLN A 199 13.69 -0.96 16.05
C GLN A 199 14.81 -0.56 17.03
N GLU A 200 16.02 -0.35 16.53
CA GLU A 200 17.17 0.07 17.35
C GLU A 200 16.98 1.49 17.91
N GLU A 201 16.39 2.42 17.17
CA GLU A 201 16.00 3.74 17.71
C GLU A 201 14.92 3.64 18.79
N MET A 202 13.89 2.81 18.61
CA MET A 202 12.85 2.57 19.62
C MET A 202 13.43 1.90 20.86
N ILE A 203 14.31 0.92 20.69
CA ILE A 203 15.02 0.26 21.77
C ILE A 203 15.88 1.28 22.51
N VAL A 204 16.68 2.09 21.81
CA VAL A 204 17.52 3.14 22.42
C VAL A 204 16.69 4.17 23.17
N TYR A 205 15.53 4.57 22.63
CA TYR A 205 14.60 5.48 23.30
C TYR A 205 14.06 4.87 24.61
N VAL A 206 13.57 3.63 24.56
CA VAL A 206 13.07 2.92 25.74
C VAL A 206 14.18 2.72 26.76
N GLN A 207 15.37 2.29 26.33
CA GLN A 207 16.54 2.14 27.19
C GLN A 207 16.92 3.46 27.88
N THR A 208 16.89 4.58 27.17
CA THR A 208 17.25 5.90 27.72
C THR A 208 16.17 6.42 28.68
N ALA A 209 14.89 6.15 28.41
CA ALA A 209 13.79 6.60 29.25
C ALA A 209 13.62 5.77 30.53
N THR A 210 13.93 4.47 30.48
CA THR A 210 13.66 3.50 31.56
C THR A 210 14.90 2.96 32.26
N ASN A 211 16.09 3.27 31.74
CA ASN A 211 17.39 2.75 32.16
C ASN A 211 17.49 1.22 32.17
N LEU A 212 16.78 0.56 31.25
CA LEU A 212 16.81 -0.90 31.07
C LEU A 212 17.92 -1.37 30.12
N LYS A 213 18.37 -2.60 30.32
CA LYS A 213 19.18 -3.35 29.36
C LYS A 213 18.41 -3.62 28.06
N ARG A 214 19.18 -3.77 26.98
CA ARG A 214 18.69 -3.88 25.60
C ARG A 214 17.69 -5.03 25.44
N GLU A 215 17.99 -6.16 26.05
CA GLU A 215 17.18 -7.39 25.98
C GLU A 215 15.78 -7.20 26.58
N TYR A 216 15.68 -6.49 27.72
CA TYR A 216 14.39 -6.20 28.36
C TYR A 216 13.61 -5.10 27.61
N ALA A 217 14.30 -4.12 27.03
CA ALA A 217 13.67 -3.12 26.17
C ALA A 217 13.06 -3.75 24.91
N ILE A 218 13.76 -4.71 24.28
CA ILE A 218 13.21 -5.51 23.17
C ILE A 218 11.97 -6.28 23.63
N GLN A 219 12.04 -6.94 24.79
CA GLN A 219 10.93 -7.72 25.30
C GLN A 219 9.68 -6.87 25.59
N CYS A 220 9.85 -5.66 26.13
CA CYS A 220 8.75 -4.72 26.36
C CYS A 220 8.16 -4.20 25.05
N LEU A 221 9.01 -3.90 24.06
CA LEU A 221 8.57 -3.49 22.73
C LEU A 221 7.83 -4.62 22.02
N GLU A 222 8.35 -5.85 22.04
CA GLU A 222 7.69 -7.02 21.45
C GLU A 222 6.33 -7.32 22.10
N ALA A 223 6.26 -7.29 23.44
CA ALA A 223 5.00 -7.48 24.17
C ALA A 223 3.99 -6.35 23.91
N GLY A 224 4.49 -5.13 23.64
CA GLY A 224 3.71 -3.95 23.26
C GLY A 224 3.39 -3.85 21.77
N GLY A 225 3.82 -4.80 20.94
CA GLY A 225 3.63 -4.75 19.49
C GLY A 225 4.43 -3.65 18.79
N TRP A 226 5.60 -3.30 19.33
CA TRP A 226 6.50 -2.22 18.88
C TRP A 226 5.87 -0.81 18.94
N ASP A 227 4.90 -0.61 19.83
CA ASP A 227 4.32 0.70 20.14
C ASP A 227 4.97 1.31 21.39
N LEU A 228 5.54 2.50 21.27
CA LEU A 228 6.23 3.21 22.37
C LEU A 228 5.30 3.54 23.56
N ASN A 229 4.02 3.84 23.30
CA ASN A 229 3.07 4.13 24.38
C ASN A 229 2.72 2.84 25.13
N ARG A 230 2.47 1.76 24.40
CA ARG A 230 2.09 0.46 24.99
C ARG A 230 3.26 -0.21 25.70
N ALA A 231 4.46 -0.11 25.13
CA ALA A 231 5.69 -0.59 25.75
C ALA A 231 5.99 0.15 27.06
N GLY A 232 5.74 1.46 27.13
CA GLY A 232 5.86 2.25 28.37
C GLY A 232 4.91 1.77 29.47
N GLU A 233 3.65 1.49 29.14
CA GLU A 233 2.65 0.96 30.09
C GLU A 233 3.02 -0.45 30.59
N LEU A 234 3.43 -1.34 29.67
CA LEU A 234 3.89 -2.69 30.01
C LEU A 234 5.16 -2.66 30.85
N PHE A 235 6.07 -1.71 30.60
CA PHE A 235 7.23 -1.47 31.44
C PHE A 235 6.81 -1.05 32.84
N THR A 236 5.95 -0.04 33.01
CA THR A 236 5.50 0.39 34.34
C THR A 236 4.83 -0.74 35.12
N GLN A 237 4.08 -1.60 34.43
CA GLN A 237 3.46 -2.79 35.03
C GLN A 237 4.48 -3.88 35.40
N SER A 238 5.51 -4.07 34.56
CA SER A 238 6.56 -5.07 34.77
C SER A 238 7.68 -4.58 35.69
N GLN A 239 7.83 -3.27 35.88
CA GLN A 239 8.83 -2.60 36.71
C GLN A 239 8.98 -3.23 38.11
N PRO A 240 7.91 -3.50 38.89
CA PRO A 240 8.05 -4.14 40.21
C PRO A 240 8.47 -5.62 40.14
N SER A 241 8.37 -6.26 38.97
CA SER A 241 8.73 -7.67 38.74
C SER A 241 10.11 -7.85 38.09
N LEU A 242 10.75 -6.76 37.66
CA LEU A 242 12.04 -6.81 36.98
C LEU A 242 13.19 -6.96 37.99
N PRO A 243 14.12 -7.91 37.78
CA PRO A 243 15.27 -8.11 38.65
C PRO A 243 16.24 -6.92 38.54
N ALA A 244 17.05 -6.69 39.57
CA ALA A 244 18.05 -5.60 39.58
C ALA A 244 19.05 -5.69 38.40
N ASP A 245 19.26 -6.89 37.84
CA ASP A 245 20.11 -7.12 36.67
C ASP A 245 19.48 -6.65 35.33
N ALA A 246 18.18 -6.32 35.32
CA ALA A 246 17.49 -5.81 34.14
C ALA A 246 17.82 -4.34 33.82
N TYR A 247 18.40 -3.62 34.78
CA TYR A 247 18.79 -2.22 34.65
C TYR A 247 20.29 -2.08 34.31
N ASN A 248 20.64 -0.99 33.62
CA ASN A 248 22.03 -0.64 33.30
C ASN A 248 22.66 0.29 34.35
#